data_AF-A0A7Y4YH18-F1
#
_entry.id   AF-A0A7Y4YH18-F1
#
_cell.length_a   1.000
_cell.length_b   1.000
_cell.length_c   1.000
_cell.angle_alpha   90.00
_cell.angle_beta   90.00
_cell.angle_gamma   90.00
#
_symmetry.space_group_name_H-M   'P 1'
#
loop_
_entity.id
_entity.type
_entity.pdbx_description
1 polymer ?
#
loop_
_entity_poly.entity_id
_entity_poly.type
_entity_poly.pdbx_seq_one_letter_code
_entity_poly.pdbx_strand_id
1 'polypeptide(L)'
;MNRPYRGDRYGYVVDFVDIESEFEKTNKDYFDELQSELGDELDKYSDLFKTEAEITADIESIKDALFHFDTSNAEVFSQQITQIVDRAEMRTIVKALNDAKSLYNLIRLAGQYELLAKLDFRKLNQLSTEASNHLNLLNQREALENADDSINVLNIALEDVLFTFRKVSESEMIIADELRENLRRTREGLGGNFDPSDPAFITLKEELERLFKKKNLSEITQAEMVENIVTLKGIHSRARELERKNQLLRAKYANDEKYARLHKRLLEKGEPTANERKLFEALSSFKAEADACISQNARILTNEAFAKTEMTRLIIEQLKNKHHLPLTAENTQFINNLVMKEYLAEFHGHQAA
;
A
#
# COMPACT_ATOMS: atom_id res chain seq x y z
N MET A 1 -20.81 -13.45 51.40
CA MET A 1 -21.69 -12.27 51.60
C MET A 1 -21.68 -11.40 50.33
N ASN A 2 -22.03 -11.93 49.15
CA ASN A 2 -22.12 -11.11 47.92
C ASN A 2 -23.51 -11.26 47.29
N ARG A 3 -24.51 -10.63 47.92
CA ARG A 3 -25.78 -10.32 47.28
C ARG A 3 -25.85 -8.80 47.11
N PRO A 4 -26.07 -8.29 45.88
CA PRO A 4 -26.05 -6.84 45.64
C PRO A 4 -27.19 -6.15 46.40
N TYR A 5 -26.85 -5.12 47.19
CA TYR A 5 -27.80 -4.30 47.92
C TYR A 5 -27.47 -2.82 47.74
N ARG A 6 -28.47 -2.03 47.31
CA ARG A 6 -28.50 -0.56 47.27
C ARG A 6 -27.17 0.17 46.98
N GLY A 7 -26.48 -0.23 45.92
CA GLY A 7 -25.35 0.51 45.35
C GLY A 7 -23.96 0.07 45.78
N ASP A 8 -23.85 -0.83 46.75
CA ASP A 8 -22.56 -1.39 47.17
C ASP A 8 -22.11 -2.48 46.20
N ARG A 9 -20.92 -2.31 45.61
CA ARG A 9 -20.35 -3.24 44.61
C ARG A 9 -19.56 -4.39 45.23
N TYR A 10 -19.21 -4.30 46.53
CA TYR A 10 -18.39 -5.29 47.23
C TYR A 10 -18.89 -5.48 48.67
N GLY A 11 -18.89 -6.72 49.17
CA GLY A 11 -19.13 -7.04 50.58
C GLY A 11 -17.81 -7.09 51.36
N TYR A 12 -17.74 -6.42 52.51
CA TYR A 12 -16.59 -6.48 53.41
C TYR A 12 -16.70 -7.69 54.34
N VAL A 13 -15.63 -8.47 54.44
CA VAL A 13 -15.47 -9.49 55.49
C VAL A 13 -14.66 -8.84 56.60
N VAL A 14 -15.25 -8.76 57.79
CA VAL A 14 -14.55 -8.28 58.99
C VAL A 14 -14.08 -9.51 59.75
N ASP A 15 -12.77 -9.63 59.89
CA ASP A 15 -12.13 -10.75 60.58
C ASP A 15 -11.97 -10.46 62.08
N PHE A 16 -12.21 -11.48 62.90
CA PHE A 16 -12.01 -11.47 64.35
C PHE A 16 -11.02 -12.54 64.81
N VAL A 17 -10.55 -13.42 63.91
CA VAL A 17 -9.66 -14.54 64.20
C VAL A 17 -8.78 -14.78 62.97
N ASP A 18 -7.62 -14.14 62.86
CA ASP A 18 -6.56 -14.30 61.83
C ASP A 18 -6.80 -15.40 60.78
N ILE A 19 -7.76 -15.20 59.85
CA ILE A 19 -8.17 -16.20 58.84
C ILE A 19 -7.41 -16.02 57.52
N GLU A 20 -6.42 -15.12 57.47
CA GLU A 20 -5.68 -14.78 56.25
C GLU A 20 -5.04 -16.03 55.63
N SER A 21 -4.46 -16.92 56.45
CA SER A 21 -3.86 -18.17 55.97
C SER A 21 -4.87 -19.18 55.42
N GLU A 22 -6.07 -19.26 56.02
CA GLU A 22 -7.13 -20.16 55.56
C GLU A 22 -7.83 -19.58 54.32
N PHE A 23 -7.92 -18.26 54.20
CA PHE A 23 -8.42 -17.58 53.01
C PHE A 23 -7.47 -17.73 51.82
N GLU A 24 -6.17 -17.54 52.01
CA GLU A 24 -5.14 -17.79 51.00
C GLU A 24 -5.15 -19.26 50.56
N LYS A 25 -5.23 -20.20 51.51
CA LYS A 25 -5.29 -21.62 51.22
C LYS A 25 -6.55 -22.01 50.44
N THR A 26 -7.71 -21.49 50.87
CA THR A 26 -8.99 -21.79 50.19
C THR A 26 -9.04 -21.18 48.79
N ASN A 27 -8.50 -19.96 48.60
CA ASN A 27 -8.41 -19.36 47.26
C ASN A 27 -7.42 -20.09 46.37
N LYS A 28 -6.31 -20.57 46.94
CA LYS A 28 -5.32 -21.36 46.21
C LYS A 28 -5.89 -22.70 45.76
N ASP A 29 -6.57 -23.42 46.66
CA ASP A 29 -7.24 -24.68 46.32
C ASP A 29 -8.34 -24.47 45.25
N TYR A 30 -9.07 -23.35 45.31
CA TYR A 30 -10.07 -22.97 44.30
C TYR A 30 -9.44 -22.60 42.95
N PHE A 31 -8.27 -21.96 42.97
CA PHE A 31 -7.49 -21.61 41.78
C PHE A 31 -6.88 -22.86 41.13
N ASP A 32 -6.40 -23.81 41.94
CA ASP A 32 -5.86 -25.10 41.50
C ASP A 32 -6.97 -25.98 40.88
N GLU A 33 -8.21 -25.95 41.41
CA GLU A 33 -9.39 -26.56 40.78
C GLU A 33 -9.72 -25.91 39.43
N LEU A 34 -9.74 -24.58 39.37
CA LEU A 34 -9.94 -23.84 38.11
C LEU A 34 -8.87 -24.17 37.06
N GLN A 35 -7.64 -24.42 37.52
CA GLN A 35 -6.51 -24.80 36.69
C GLN A 35 -6.64 -26.19 36.08
N SER A 36 -7.33 -27.10 36.77
CA SER A 36 -7.61 -28.42 36.22
C SER A 36 -8.68 -28.42 35.11
N GLU A 37 -9.57 -27.43 35.07
CA GLU A 37 -10.65 -27.34 34.07
C GLU A 37 -10.30 -26.54 32.81
N LEU A 38 -9.37 -25.58 32.88
CA LEU A 38 -9.07 -24.64 31.78
C LEU A 38 -7.83 -24.98 30.93
N GLY A 39 -7.02 -25.97 31.32
CA GLY A 39 -5.89 -26.46 30.52
C GLY A 39 -4.91 -25.37 30.05
N ASP A 40 -4.41 -25.50 28.80
CA ASP A 40 -3.39 -24.63 28.17
C ASP A 40 -3.78 -23.13 28.01
N GLU A 41 -4.99 -22.72 28.41
CA GLU A 41 -5.39 -21.30 28.37
C GLU A 41 -4.88 -20.50 29.57
N LEU A 42 -4.31 -21.15 30.60
CA LEU A 42 -3.87 -20.52 31.84
C LEU A 42 -2.56 -19.73 31.75
N ASP A 43 -1.70 -20.03 30.77
CA ASP A 43 -0.50 -19.22 30.50
C ASP A 43 -0.84 -17.77 30.13
N LYS A 44 -2.10 -17.49 29.74
CA LYS A 44 -2.60 -16.12 29.53
C LYS A 44 -3.16 -15.47 30.80
N TYR A 45 -3.48 -16.25 31.83
CA TYR A 45 -4.04 -15.78 33.10
C TYR A 45 -2.97 -15.57 34.19
N SER A 46 -1.81 -16.21 34.09
CA SER A 46 -0.65 -15.94 34.96
C SER A 46 -0.17 -14.49 34.85
N ASP A 47 -0.25 -13.89 33.65
CA ASP A 47 0.03 -12.47 33.41
C ASP A 47 -0.94 -11.50 34.11
N LEU A 48 -2.12 -11.95 34.55
CA LEU A 48 -3.10 -11.10 35.24
C LEU A 48 -2.74 -10.83 36.71
N PHE A 49 -1.82 -11.61 37.28
CA PHE A 49 -1.46 -11.56 38.70
C PHE A 49 0.05 -11.44 38.88
N LYS A 50 0.63 -10.32 38.43
CA LYS A 50 2.02 -9.98 38.76
C LYS A 50 2.14 -9.53 40.21
N THR A 51 3.15 -10.04 40.90
CA THR A 51 3.55 -9.55 42.23
C THR A 51 4.14 -8.15 42.16
N GLU A 52 4.16 -7.42 43.28
CA GLU A 52 4.80 -6.10 43.35
C GLU A 52 6.29 -6.15 42.96
N ALA A 53 6.98 -7.24 43.30
CA ALA A 53 8.38 -7.46 42.93
C ALA A 53 8.57 -7.59 41.41
N GLU A 54 7.71 -8.35 40.74
CA GLU A 54 7.72 -8.51 39.28
C GLU A 54 7.36 -7.21 38.57
N ILE A 55 6.35 -6.48 39.04
CA ILE A 55 5.98 -5.16 38.50
C ILE A 55 7.14 -4.17 38.65
N THR A 56 7.85 -4.20 39.79
CA THR A 56 9.01 -3.33 40.00
C THR A 56 10.17 -3.71 39.07
N ALA A 57 10.42 -5.01 38.85
CA ALA A 57 11.44 -5.46 37.91
C ALA A 57 11.10 -5.04 36.46
N ASP A 58 9.84 -5.14 36.06
CA ASP A 58 9.38 -4.68 34.74
C ASP A 58 9.57 -3.17 34.57
N ILE A 59 9.30 -2.38 35.62
CA ILE A 59 9.54 -0.93 35.61
C ILE A 59 11.02 -0.62 35.36
N GLU A 60 11.94 -1.31 36.03
CA GLU A 60 13.38 -1.09 35.83
C GLU A 60 13.84 -1.53 34.43
N SER A 61 13.34 -2.66 33.93
CA SER A 61 13.60 -3.10 32.55
C SER A 61 13.17 -2.07 31.51
N ILE A 62 12.00 -1.44 31.70
CA ILE A 62 11.51 -0.36 30.83
C ILE A 62 12.41 0.87 30.92
N LYS A 63 12.87 1.24 32.13
CA LYS A 63 13.79 2.37 32.31
C LYS A 63 15.12 2.12 31.64
N ASP A 64 15.69 0.92 31.78
CA ASP A 64 16.96 0.54 31.16
C ASP A 64 16.88 0.59 29.63
N ALA A 65 15.81 0.06 29.06
CA ALA A 65 15.58 0.09 27.61
C ALA A 65 15.42 1.51 27.05
N LEU A 66 14.88 2.44 27.86
CA LEU A 66 14.62 3.82 27.46
C LEU A 66 15.66 4.83 27.98
N PHE A 67 16.70 4.37 28.68
CA PHE A 67 17.64 5.23 29.43
C PHE A 67 18.37 6.24 28.55
N HIS A 68 18.69 5.86 27.31
CA HIS A 68 19.41 6.72 26.37
C HIS A 68 18.52 7.76 25.67
N PHE A 69 17.21 7.72 25.88
CA PHE A 69 16.23 8.56 25.18
C PHE A 69 15.60 9.58 26.14
N ASP A 70 15.27 10.75 25.60
CA ASP A 70 14.51 11.76 26.34
C ASP A 70 13.04 11.34 26.41
N THR A 71 12.63 10.73 27.52
CA THR A 71 11.24 10.32 27.73
C THR A 71 10.34 11.45 28.25
N SER A 72 10.90 12.64 28.52
CA SER A 72 10.16 13.81 29.04
C SER A 72 9.65 14.71 27.92
N ASN A 73 10.45 14.91 26.87
CA ASN A 73 10.08 15.72 25.70
C ASN A 73 9.81 14.84 24.48
N ALA A 74 8.56 14.85 24.00
CA ALA A 74 8.15 14.02 22.87
C ALA A 74 8.80 14.45 21.55
N GLU A 75 9.04 15.75 21.35
CA GLU A 75 9.69 16.21 20.13
C GLU A 75 11.15 15.76 20.06
N VAL A 76 11.88 15.82 21.19
CA VAL A 76 13.26 15.35 21.28
C VAL A 76 13.32 13.83 21.14
N PHE A 77 12.41 13.10 21.81
CA PHE A 77 12.27 11.66 21.65
C PHE A 77 12.08 11.27 20.18
N SER A 78 11.11 11.91 19.51
CA SER A 78 10.80 11.68 18.10
C SER A 78 12.03 11.88 17.22
N GLN A 79 12.80 12.96 17.46
CA GLN A 79 14.03 13.22 16.71
C GLN A 79 15.12 12.18 16.97
N GLN A 80 15.22 11.63 18.18
CA GLN A 80 16.18 10.59 18.54
C GLN A 80 15.82 9.25 17.88
N ILE A 81 14.58 8.78 18.01
CA ILE A 81 14.15 7.51 17.42
C ILE A 81 14.19 7.53 15.89
N THR A 82 13.95 8.70 15.27
CA THR A 82 14.03 8.91 13.82
C THR A 82 15.45 8.63 13.29
N GLN A 83 16.48 8.75 14.12
CA GLN A 83 17.87 8.47 13.74
C GLN A 83 18.22 6.98 13.76
N ILE A 84 17.36 6.15 14.34
CA ILE A 84 17.55 4.70 14.45
C ILE A 84 17.13 4.07 13.11
N VAL A 85 18.09 3.42 12.47
CA VAL A 85 17.89 2.66 11.23
C VAL A 85 17.77 1.16 11.52
N ASP A 86 18.38 0.69 12.62
CA ASP A 86 18.32 -0.71 13.02
C ASP A 86 16.95 -1.07 13.58
N ARG A 87 16.30 -2.04 12.91
CA ARG A 87 15.00 -2.57 13.31
C ARG A 87 15.05 -3.32 14.63
N ALA A 88 16.15 -3.99 14.95
CA ALA A 88 16.27 -4.74 16.20
C ALA A 88 16.27 -3.78 17.41
N GLU A 89 17.03 -2.69 17.30
CA GLU A 89 17.03 -1.58 18.25
C GLU A 89 15.62 -0.97 18.37
N MET A 90 14.98 -0.61 17.25
CA MET A 90 13.65 0.00 17.28
C MET A 90 12.56 -0.91 17.85
N ARG A 91 12.63 -2.22 17.59
CA ARG A 91 11.72 -3.22 18.19
C ARG A 91 11.85 -3.26 19.70
N THR A 92 13.06 -3.12 20.23
CA THR A 92 13.31 -3.10 21.68
C THR A 92 12.61 -1.91 22.34
N ILE A 93 12.71 -0.73 21.71
CA ILE A 93 12.07 0.51 22.19
C ILE A 93 10.54 0.39 22.14
N VAL A 94 9.98 -0.06 21.01
CA VAL A 94 8.53 -0.26 20.86
C VAL A 94 8.01 -1.28 21.87
N LYS A 95 8.77 -2.36 22.09
CA LYS A 95 8.42 -3.37 23.09
C LYS A 95 8.37 -2.76 24.49
N ALA A 96 9.41 -2.06 24.93
CA ALA A 96 9.44 -1.42 26.26
C ALA A 96 8.27 -0.43 26.47
N LEU A 97 7.90 0.33 25.44
CA LEU A 97 6.77 1.27 25.50
C LEU A 97 5.41 0.56 25.54
N ASN A 98 5.26 -0.56 24.84
CA ASN A 98 4.05 -1.39 24.89
C ASN A 98 3.96 -2.15 26.22
N ASP A 99 5.08 -2.61 26.76
CA ASP A 99 5.15 -3.25 28.07
C ASP A 99 4.72 -2.26 29.16
N ALA A 100 5.14 -0.99 29.08
CA ALA A 100 4.65 0.06 29.98
C ALA A 100 3.12 0.25 29.90
N LYS A 101 2.54 0.21 28.71
CA LYS A 101 1.07 0.31 28.51
C LYS A 101 0.33 -0.86 29.14
N SER A 102 0.84 -2.08 28.95
CA SER A 102 0.28 -3.29 29.57
C SER A 102 0.41 -3.24 31.08
N LEU A 103 1.57 -2.82 31.58
CA LEU A 103 1.86 -2.73 33.02
C LEU A 103 0.96 -1.72 33.74
N TYR A 104 0.63 -0.60 33.11
CA TYR A 104 -0.36 0.35 33.63
C TYR A 104 -1.72 -0.31 33.91
N ASN A 105 -2.19 -1.15 32.98
CA ASN A 105 -3.47 -1.85 33.14
C ASN A 105 -3.38 -2.91 34.25
N LEU A 106 -2.27 -3.64 34.34
CA LEU A 106 -2.03 -4.64 35.37
C LEU A 106 -1.96 -4.02 36.77
N ILE A 107 -1.23 -2.92 36.96
CA ILE A 107 -1.14 -2.23 38.25
C ILE A 107 -2.53 -1.79 38.75
N ARG A 108 -3.38 -1.31 37.83
CA ARG A 108 -4.75 -0.89 38.16
C ARG A 108 -5.66 -2.08 38.51
N LEU A 109 -5.50 -3.21 37.84
CA LEU A 109 -6.23 -4.45 38.15
C LEU A 109 -5.80 -5.02 39.50
N ALA A 110 -4.51 -5.01 39.80
CA ALA A 110 -3.93 -5.49 41.06
C ALA A 110 -4.18 -4.55 42.26
N GLY A 111 -4.64 -3.31 42.02
CA GLY A 111 -4.92 -2.33 43.08
C GLY A 111 -3.66 -1.69 43.69
N GLN A 112 -2.48 -1.90 43.11
CA GLN A 112 -1.19 -1.41 43.62
C GLN A 112 -0.87 0.02 43.14
N TYR A 113 -1.78 0.96 43.40
CA TYR A 113 -1.72 2.33 42.85
C TYR A 113 -0.44 3.10 43.18
N GLU A 114 0.26 2.75 44.26
CA GLU A 114 1.54 3.38 44.65
C GLU A 114 2.62 3.22 43.58
N LEU A 115 2.60 2.11 42.83
CA LEU A 115 3.55 1.84 41.75
C LEU A 115 3.32 2.73 40.52
N LEU A 116 2.14 3.35 40.38
CA LEU A 116 1.85 4.28 39.28
C LEU A 116 2.71 5.55 39.35
N ALA A 117 3.25 5.90 40.51
CA ALA A 117 4.12 7.07 40.67
C ALA A 117 5.57 6.82 40.21
N LYS A 118 5.97 5.55 40.01
CA LYS A 118 7.36 5.19 39.66
C LYS A 118 7.72 5.42 38.19
N LEU A 119 6.72 5.67 37.33
CA LEU A 119 6.88 5.83 35.89
C LEU A 119 5.79 6.76 35.34
N ASP A 120 6.11 7.63 34.38
CA ASP A 120 5.10 8.45 33.70
C ASP A 120 4.40 7.65 32.59
N PHE A 121 3.48 6.77 32.98
CA PHE A 121 2.71 5.92 32.07
C PHE A 121 1.91 6.73 31.03
N ARG A 122 1.49 7.96 31.35
CA ARG A 122 0.77 8.81 30.40
C ARG A 122 1.70 9.26 29.28
N LYS A 123 2.90 9.71 29.64
CA LYS A 123 3.89 10.16 28.67
C LYS A 123 4.39 9.01 27.80
N LEU A 124 4.73 7.86 28.38
CA LEU A 124 5.17 6.69 27.61
C LEU A 124 4.12 6.18 26.63
N ASN A 125 2.82 6.26 26.99
CA ASN A 125 1.73 5.96 26.06
C ASN A 125 1.66 6.92 24.86
N GLN A 126 2.05 8.19 25.03
CA GLN A 126 2.15 9.12 23.92
C GLN A 126 3.32 8.74 23.01
N LEU A 127 4.50 8.45 23.59
CA LEU A 127 5.71 8.09 22.85
C LEU A 127 5.57 6.76 22.09
N SER A 128 4.78 5.81 22.62
CA SER A 128 4.57 4.50 21.99
C SER A 128 3.96 4.60 20.60
N THR A 129 3.12 5.61 20.36
CA THR A 129 2.48 5.84 19.06
C THR A 129 3.52 6.27 18.03
N GLU A 130 4.40 7.22 18.38
CA GLU A 130 5.46 7.70 17.51
C GLU A 130 6.50 6.60 17.22
N ALA A 131 6.90 5.85 18.26
CA ALA A 131 7.80 4.72 18.11
C ALA A 131 7.23 3.61 17.20
N SER A 132 5.95 3.29 17.35
CA SER A 132 5.29 2.28 16.51
C SER A 132 5.19 2.73 15.05
N ASN A 133 4.91 4.01 14.81
CA ASN A 133 4.88 4.59 13.46
C ASN A 133 6.26 4.50 12.80
N HIS A 134 7.34 4.83 13.51
CA HIS A 134 8.69 4.72 12.97
C HIS A 134 9.09 3.27 12.68
N LEU A 135 8.78 2.33 13.58
CA LEU A 135 9.03 0.91 13.32
C LEU A 135 8.25 0.39 12.10
N ASN A 136 7.00 0.82 11.92
CA ASN A 136 6.21 0.47 10.74
C ASN A 136 6.85 0.99 9.45
N LEU A 137 7.38 2.23 9.48
CA LEU A 137 8.11 2.81 8.35
C LEU A 137 9.37 1.99 8.02
N LEU A 138 10.13 1.56 9.03
CA LEU A 138 11.30 0.68 8.82
C LEU A 138 10.91 -0.67 8.23
N ASN A 139 9.81 -1.28 8.70
CA ASN A 139 9.29 -2.54 8.15
C ASN A 139 8.84 -2.39 6.69
N GLN A 140 8.13 -1.30 6.37
CA GLN A 140 7.71 -0.99 5.01
C GLN A 140 8.93 -0.82 4.11
N ARG A 141 9.97 -0.10 4.54
CA ARG A 141 11.24 0.05 3.80
C ARG A 141 11.87 -1.29 3.44
N GLU A 142 12.01 -2.19 4.42
CA GLU A 142 12.62 -3.52 4.19
C GLU A 142 11.76 -4.39 3.25
N ALA A 143 10.43 -4.28 3.34
CA ALA A 143 9.55 -4.94 2.38
C ALA A 143 9.74 -4.39 0.96
N LEU A 144 10.04 -3.10 0.79
CA LEU A 144 10.35 -2.50 -0.51
C LEU A 144 11.71 -2.90 -1.06
N GLU A 145 12.73 -2.95 -0.21
CA GLU A 145 14.09 -3.32 -0.61
C GLU A 145 14.18 -4.80 -1.03
N ASN A 146 13.34 -5.66 -0.46
CA ASN A 146 13.32 -7.10 -0.74
C ASN A 146 12.18 -7.55 -1.69
N ALA A 147 11.32 -6.65 -2.15
CA ALA A 147 10.26 -7.01 -3.10
C ALA A 147 10.80 -7.04 -4.53
N ASP A 148 10.83 -8.24 -5.14
CA ASP A 148 11.07 -8.43 -6.57
C ASP A 148 9.96 -7.77 -7.45
N ASP A 149 8.77 -7.55 -6.88
CA ASP A 149 7.62 -6.97 -7.57
C ASP A 149 7.65 -5.44 -7.60
N SER A 150 8.26 -4.91 -8.66
CA SER A 150 8.44 -3.47 -8.93
C SER A 150 7.13 -2.65 -8.92
N ILE A 151 5.97 -3.28 -9.12
CA ILE A 151 4.65 -2.62 -9.13
C ILE A 151 4.17 -2.29 -7.71
N ASN A 152 4.37 -3.20 -6.76
CA ASN A 152 4.03 -2.95 -5.36
C ASN A 152 5.03 -1.99 -4.71
N VAL A 153 6.30 -2.03 -5.12
CA VAL A 153 7.31 -1.08 -4.66
C VAL A 153 6.94 0.35 -5.01
N LEU A 154 6.46 0.60 -6.25
CA LEU A 154 6.01 1.93 -6.63
C LEU A 154 4.81 2.36 -5.78
N ASN A 155 3.78 1.52 -5.66
CA ASN A 155 2.56 1.88 -4.94
C ASN A 155 2.81 2.13 -3.45
N ILE A 156 3.65 1.31 -2.79
CA ILE A 156 3.95 1.42 -1.35
C ILE A 156 4.98 2.53 -1.07
N ALA A 157 5.99 2.73 -1.93
CA ALA A 157 6.88 3.90 -1.84
C ALA A 157 6.12 5.23 -2.04
N LEU A 158 4.99 5.21 -2.75
CA LEU A 158 4.16 6.37 -3.04
C LEU A 158 3.09 6.66 -1.97
N GLU A 159 2.74 5.68 -1.14
CA GLU A 159 1.63 5.81 -0.18
C GLU A 159 2.09 6.38 1.18
N ASP A 160 3.23 5.95 1.73
CA ASP A 160 3.67 6.43 3.06
C ASP A 160 5.19 6.54 3.29
N VAL A 161 6.02 6.18 2.31
CA VAL A 161 7.38 5.72 2.63
C VAL A 161 8.47 6.64 2.09
N LEU A 162 9.34 7.02 3.02
CA LEU A 162 10.69 7.55 2.84
C LEU A 162 10.78 9.01 2.47
N PHE A 163 10.49 9.84 3.45
CA PHE A 163 11.59 10.67 3.87
C PHE A 163 11.73 10.73 5.39
N THR A 164 12.58 9.85 5.92
CA THR A 164 13.12 9.98 7.28
C THR A 164 14.18 11.09 7.26
N PHE A 165 13.75 12.33 7.08
CA PHE A 165 14.69 13.44 7.06
C PHE A 165 15.18 13.72 8.48
N ARG A 166 16.50 13.76 8.64
CA ARG A 166 17.08 14.56 9.71
C ARG A 166 16.60 16.00 9.47
N LYS A 167 15.87 16.56 10.43
CA LYS A 167 15.44 17.97 10.44
C LYS A 167 16.69 18.85 10.52
N VAL A 168 17.34 19.13 9.38
CA VAL A 168 18.57 19.95 9.34
C VAL A 168 18.23 21.43 9.04
N SER A 169 17.19 21.73 8.25
CA SER A 169 16.75 23.12 7.98
C SER A 169 15.30 23.27 7.46
N GLU A 170 14.69 24.45 7.65
CA GLU A 170 13.37 24.80 7.07
C GLU A 170 13.39 24.82 5.53
N SER A 171 14.52 25.20 4.92
CA SER A 171 14.68 25.23 3.45
C SER A 171 14.60 23.84 2.81
N GLU A 172 15.07 22.80 3.50
CA GLU A 172 14.99 21.42 3.00
C GLU A 172 13.57 20.86 3.11
N MET A 173 12.80 21.26 4.12
CA MET A 173 11.39 20.87 4.24
C MET A 173 10.56 21.37 3.04
N ILE A 174 10.78 22.62 2.60
CA ILE A 174 10.07 23.18 1.44
C ILE A 174 10.39 22.40 0.16
N ILE A 175 11.66 22.05 -0.06
CA ILE A 175 12.10 21.29 -1.24
C ILE A 175 11.54 19.87 -1.21
N ALA A 176 11.50 19.25 -0.03
CA ALA A 176 10.89 17.94 0.17
C ALA A 176 9.40 17.93 -0.15
N ASP A 177 8.65 18.91 0.34
CA ASP A 177 7.22 19.04 0.04
C ASP A 177 6.98 19.25 -1.46
N GLU A 178 7.82 20.06 -2.11
CA GLU A 178 7.77 20.22 -3.57
C GLU A 178 8.06 18.89 -4.29
N LEU A 179 9.04 18.12 -3.84
CA LEU A 179 9.37 16.82 -4.42
C LEU A 179 8.19 15.83 -4.27
N ARG A 180 7.56 15.77 -3.09
CA ARG A 180 6.37 14.94 -2.83
C ARG A 180 5.21 15.31 -3.74
N GLU A 181 4.92 16.60 -3.88
CA GLU A 181 3.81 17.05 -4.71
C GLU A 181 4.07 16.80 -6.20
N ASN A 182 5.28 17.04 -6.70
CA ASN A 182 5.62 16.73 -8.09
C ASN A 182 5.55 15.22 -8.37
N LEU A 183 5.98 14.40 -7.42
CA LEU A 183 5.87 12.95 -7.53
C LEU A 183 4.41 12.49 -7.60
N ARG A 184 3.57 12.99 -6.68
CA ARG A 184 2.13 12.70 -6.66
C ARG A 184 1.46 13.06 -7.99
N ARG A 185 1.73 14.27 -8.51
CA ARG A 185 1.20 14.73 -9.80
C ARG A 185 1.72 13.92 -10.99
N THR A 186 2.97 13.48 -10.95
CA THR A 186 3.56 12.64 -11.99
C THR A 186 2.89 11.27 -12.02
N ARG A 187 2.65 10.67 -10.84
CA ARG A 187 1.90 9.42 -10.70
C ARG A 187 0.48 9.54 -11.20
N GLU A 188 -0.27 10.54 -10.76
CA GLU A 188 -1.65 10.76 -11.20
C GLU A 188 -1.73 10.97 -12.73
N GLY A 189 -0.76 11.67 -13.30
CA GLY A 189 -0.64 11.84 -14.75
C GLY A 189 -0.36 10.54 -15.50
N LEU A 190 0.38 9.58 -14.90
CA LEU A 190 0.65 8.28 -15.50
C LEU A 190 -0.48 7.26 -15.25
N GLY A 191 -1.16 7.33 -14.10
CA GLY A 191 -2.24 6.41 -13.74
C GLY A 191 -3.50 6.54 -14.60
N GLY A 192 -3.67 7.65 -15.32
CA GLY A 192 -4.82 7.90 -16.19
C GLY A 192 -4.74 7.26 -17.59
N ASN A 193 -3.64 6.60 -17.94
CA ASN A 193 -3.42 6.07 -19.28
C ASN A 193 -4.23 4.77 -19.53
N PHE A 194 -5.07 4.76 -20.57
CA PHE A 194 -5.92 3.62 -20.95
C PHE A 194 -5.18 2.48 -21.70
N ASP A 195 -3.92 2.70 -22.09
CA ASP A 195 -3.09 1.73 -22.81
C ASP A 195 -1.78 1.42 -22.04
N PRO A 196 -1.82 0.51 -21.06
CA PRO A 196 -0.65 0.16 -20.25
C PRO A 196 0.52 -0.42 -21.05
N SER A 197 0.22 -0.97 -22.23
CA SER A 197 1.20 -1.61 -23.13
C SER A 197 1.90 -0.62 -24.07
N ASP A 198 1.58 0.69 -24.03
CA ASP A 198 2.18 1.71 -24.92
C ASP A 198 3.69 1.83 -24.65
N PRO A 199 4.57 1.66 -25.66
CA PRO A 199 6.02 1.79 -25.48
C PRO A 199 6.44 3.14 -24.90
N ALA A 200 5.75 4.23 -25.28
CA ALA A 200 6.02 5.56 -24.74
C ALA A 200 5.63 5.64 -23.26
N PHE A 201 4.54 4.98 -22.87
CA PHE A 201 4.12 4.88 -21.47
C PHE A 201 5.08 4.01 -20.64
N ILE A 202 5.45 2.85 -21.16
CA ILE A 202 6.42 1.93 -20.52
C ILE A 202 7.75 2.66 -20.29
N THR A 203 8.24 3.38 -21.29
CA THR A 203 9.49 4.16 -21.17
C THR A 203 9.38 5.21 -20.06
N LEU A 204 8.28 5.95 -19.98
CA LEU A 204 8.06 6.94 -18.91
C LEU A 204 7.96 6.29 -17.53
N LYS A 205 7.31 5.12 -17.44
CA LYS A 205 7.20 4.35 -16.21
C LYS A 205 8.56 3.82 -15.75
N GLU A 206 9.36 3.27 -16.66
CA GLU A 206 10.72 2.80 -16.38
C GLU A 206 11.65 3.96 -15.99
N GLU A 207 11.54 5.12 -16.64
CA GLU A 207 12.27 6.33 -16.26
C GLU A 207 11.95 6.74 -14.83
N LEU A 208 10.66 6.73 -14.45
CA LEU A 208 10.22 7.00 -13.09
C LEU A 208 10.77 5.95 -12.11
N GLU A 209 10.66 4.66 -12.42
CA GLU A 209 11.19 3.55 -11.60
C GLU A 209 12.70 3.65 -11.38
N ARG A 210 13.46 4.07 -12.40
CA ARG A 210 14.92 4.24 -12.29
C ARG A 210 15.31 5.31 -11.28
N LEU A 211 14.49 6.37 -11.11
CA LEU A 211 14.76 7.39 -10.09
C LEU A 211 14.71 6.78 -8.68
N PHE A 212 13.87 5.77 -8.45
CA PHE A 212 13.73 5.07 -7.16
C PHE A 212 14.75 3.96 -6.97
N LYS A 213 15.05 3.16 -8.01
CA LYS A 213 15.98 2.02 -7.91
C LYS A 213 17.44 2.43 -7.80
N LYS A 214 17.84 3.55 -8.41
CA LYS A 214 19.26 3.91 -8.53
C LYS A 214 19.84 4.52 -7.25
N LYS A 215 19.01 4.95 -6.29
CA LYS A 215 19.48 5.65 -5.08
C LYS A 215 18.70 5.14 -3.87
N ASN A 216 19.41 4.75 -2.81
CA ASN A 216 18.80 4.47 -1.51
C ASN A 216 18.02 5.71 -1.06
N LEU A 217 16.69 5.64 -1.11
CA LEU A 217 15.76 6.75 -0.86
C LEU A 217 15.94 7.41 0.52
N SER A 218 16.66 6.75 1.43
CA SER A 218 16.99 7.24 2.77
C SER A 218 18.08 8.32 2.81
N GLU A 219 18.88 8.49 1.75
CA GLU A 219 20.06 9.37 1.76
C GLU A 219 20.14 10.27 0.52
N ILE A 220 19.04 10.96 0.19
CA ILE A 220 19.03 11.93 -0.91
C ILE A 220 19.46 13.30 -0.37
N THR A 221 20.49 13.88 -0.97
CA THR A 221 20.99 15.22 -0.63
C THR A 221 20.10 16.33 -1.23
N GLN A 222 20.17 17.55 -0.70
CA GLN A 222 19.40 18.70 -1.21
C GLN A 222 19.62 18.96 -2.71
N ALA A 223 20.86 18.83 -3.19
CA ALA A 223 21.19 19.02 -4.61
C ALA A 223 20.48 17.97 -5.50
N GLU A 224 20.40 16.73 -5.02
CA GLU A 224 19.73 15.64 -5.73
C GLU A 224 18.21 15.78 -5.70
N MET A 225 17.62 16.35 -4.64
CA MET A 225 16.19 16.67 -4.62
C MET A 225 15.83 17.64 -5.72
N VAL A 226 16.62 18.70 -5.91
CA VAL A 226 16.39 19.69 -6.96
C VAL A 226 16.50 19.06 -8.35
N GLU A 227 17.50 18.20 -8.57
CA GLU A 227 17.65 17.44 -9.83
C GLU A 227 16.46 16.50 -10.09
N ASN A 228 16.00 15.79 -9.06
CA ASN A 228 14.86 14.90 -9.13
C ASN A 228 13.56 15.66 -9.42
N ILE A 229 13.35 16.84 -8.82
CA ILE A 229 12.20 17.71 -9.11
C ILE A 229 12.19 18.11 -10.60
N VAL A 230 13.33 18.51 -11.16
CA VAL A 230 13.43 18.87 -12.59
C VAL A 230 13.09 17.67 -13.47
N THR A 231 13.63 16.49 -13.14
CA THR A 231 13.38 15.25 -13.88
C THR A 231 11.90 14.86 -13.81
N LEU A 232 11.28 14.90 -12.62
CA LEU A 232 9.87 14.61 -12.41
C LEU A 232 8.96 15.57 -13.18
N LYS A 233 9.26 16.88 -13.17
CA LYS A 233 8.53 17.87 -13.99
C LYS A 233 8.62 17.53 -15.49
N GLY A 234 9.78 17.08 -15.95
CA GLY A 234 9.99 16.59 -17.31
C GLY A 234 9.11 15.38 -17.64
N ILE A 235 9.14 14.34 -16.80
CA ILE A 235 8.32 13.14 -16.94
C ILE A 235 6.83 13.50 -16.92
N HIS A 236 6.40 14.34 -15.97
CA HIS A 236 5.02 14.80 -15.88
C HIS A 236 4.55 15.53 -17.14
N SER A 237 5.39 16.39 -17.72
CA SER A 237 5.06 17.10 -18.96
C SER A 237 4.87 16.14 -20.15
N ARG A 238 5.74 15.13 -20.27
CA ARG A 238 5.65 14.09 -21.31
C ARG A 238 4.43 13.20 -21.10
N ALA A 239 4.14 12.80 -19.85
CA ALA A 239 2.96 12.03 -19.50
C ALA A 239 1.66 12.81 -19.82
N ARG A 240 1.62 14.11 -19.52
CA ARG A 240 0.49 14.98 -19.84
C ARG A 240 0.27 15.12 -21.34
N GLU A 241 1.35 15.26 -22.12
CA GLU A 241 1.26 15.34 -23.58
C GLU A 241 0.84 14.01 -24.20
N LEU A 242 1.31 12.88 -23.65
CA LEU A 242 0.85 11.55 -24.04
C LEU A 242 -0.64 11.39 -23.78
N GLU A 243 -1.10 11.75 -22.58
CA GLU A 243 -2.51 11.69 -22.20
C GLU A 243 -3.38 12.60 -23.08
N ARG A 244 -2.92 13.81 -23.40
CA ARG A 244 -3.61 14.70 -24.33
C ARG A 244 -3.80 14.07 -25.70
N LYS A 245 -2.75 13.44 -26.27
CA LYS A 245 -2.83 12.74 -27.56
C LYS A 245 -3.76 11.53 -27.49
N ASN A 246 -3.67 10.76 -26.42
CA ASN A 246 -4.53 9.63 -26.12
C ASN A 246 -6.01 10.05 -26.07
N GLN A 247 -6.35 11.14 -25.38
CA GLN A 247 -7.71 11.67 -25.32
C GLN A 247 -8.23 12.12 -26.70
N LEU A 248 -7.40 12.79 -27.50
CA LEU A 248 -7.78 13.19 -28.86
C LEU A 248 -8.06 11.97 -29.74
N LEU A 249 -7.23 10.94 -29.66
CA LEU A 249 -7.44 9.70 -30.41
C LEU A 249 -8.69 8.97 -29.95
N ARG A 250 -8.88 8.84 -28.63
CA ARG A 250 -10.05 8.20 -28.02
C ARG A 250 -11.35 8.92 -28.40
N ALA A 251 -11.33 10.26 -28.44
CA ALA A 251 -12.48 11.06 -28.88
C ALA A 251 -12.89 10.76 -30.33
N LYS A 252 -11.92 10.48 -31.22
CA LYS A 252 -12.23 10.09 -32.62
C LYS A 252 -13.00 8.77 -32.72
N TYR A 253 -12.85 7.88 -31.74
CA TYR A 253 -13.52 6.58 -31.69
C TYR A 253 -14.76 6.55 -30.80
N ALA A 254 -15.39 7.71 -30.56
CA ALA A 254 -16.56 7.86 -29.68
C ALA A 254 -16.30 7.37 -28.25
N ASN A 255 -15.12 7.68 -27.72
CA ASN A 255 -14.63 7.27 -26.40
C ASN A 255 -14.32 5.78 -26.22
N ASP A 256 -14.17 5.03 -27.31
CA ASP A 256 -13.82 3.62 -27.25
C ASP A 256 -12.32 3.39 -27.16
N GLU A 257 -11.88 2.88 -26.01
CA GLU A 257 -10.48 2.61 -25.69
C GLU A 257 -9.91 1.46 -26.52
N LYS A 258 -10.73 0.46 -26.88
CA LYS A 258 -10.29 -0.72 -27.66
C LYS A 258 -9.76 -0.30 -29.03
N TYR A 259 -10.54 0.52 -29.73
CA TYR A 259 -10.19 1.00 -31.06
C TYR A 259 -9.07 2.03 -31.03
N ALA A 260 -8.97 2.82 -29.97
CA ALA A 260 -7.82 3.70 -29.77
C ALA A 260 -6.52 2.88 -29.55
N ARG A 261 -6.55 1.80 -28.76
CA ARG A 261 -5.41 0.87 -28.60
C ARG A 261 -5.05 0.19 -29.92
N LEU A 262 -6.04 -0.37 -30.61
CA LEU A 262 -5.83 -1.01 -31.93
C LEU A 262 -5.19 -0.04 -32.93
N HIS A 263 -5.69 1.20 -32.99
CA HIS A 263 -5.11 2.24 -33.84
C HIS A 263 -3.63 2.46 -33.54
N LYS A 264 -3.26 2.61 -32.27
CA LYS A 264 -1.86 2.81 -31.86
C LYS A 264 -0.97 1.65 -32.29
N ARG A 265 -1.38 0.40 -32.07
CA ARG A 265 -0.60 -0.79 -32.47
C ARG A 265 -0.38 -0.88 -33.98
N LEU A 266 -1.39 -0.55 -34.78
CA LEU A 266 -1.25 -0.57 -36.25
C LEU A 266 -0.36 0.57 -36.75
N LEU A 267 -0.42 1.74 -36.10
CA LEU A 267 0.45 2.86 -36.42
C LEU A 267 1.91 2.58 -36.02
N GLU A 268 2.15 1.97 -34.85
CA GLU A 268 3.47 1.54 -34.38
C GLU A 268 4.13 0.56 -35.36
N LYS A 269 3.35 -0.39 -35.89
CA LYS A 269 3.83 -1.35 -36.89
C LYS A 269 4.04 -0.70 -38.28
N GLY A 270 3.36 0.40 -38.57
CA GLY A 270 3.37 1.07 -39.88
C GLY A 270 2.59 0.34 -40.98
N GLU A 271 1.86 -0.71 -40.62
CA GLU A 271 1.10 -1.57 -41.51
C GLU A 271 -0.35 -1.66 -41.03
N PRO A 272 -1.36 -1.54 -41.91
CA PRO A 272 -1.31 -1.60 -43.37
C PRO A 272 -1.03 -0.25 -44.07
N THR A 273 -0.96 0.86 -43.33
CA THR A 273 -0.61 2.16 -43.89
C THR A 273 0.04 3.06 -42.85
N ALA A 274 1.03 3.86 -43.28
CA ALA A 274 1.61 4.92 -42.46
C ALA A 274 0.71 6.19 -42.38
N ASN A 275 -0.37 6.25 -43.17
CA ASN A 275 -1.27 7.40 -43.17
C ASN A 275 -2.36 7.24 -42.10
N GLU A 276 -2.18 7.94 -40.98
CA GLU A 276 -3.09 7.92 -39.82
C GLU A 276 -4.55 8.22 -40.18
N ARG A 277 -4.80 9.14 -41.13
CA ARG A 277 -6.16 9.49 -41.55
C ARG A 277 -6.84 8.32 -42.28
N LYS A 278 -6.14 7.69 -43.22
CA LYS A 278 -6.68 6.54 -43.96
C LYS A 278 -6.90 5.34 -43.03
N LEU A 279 -5.98 5.14 -42.09
CA LEU A 279 -6.12 4.12 -41.04
C LEU A 279 -7.38 4.38 -40.19
N PHE A 280 -7.61 5.63 -39.79
CA PHE A 280 -8.80 6.01 -39.03
C PHE A 280 -10.10 5.72 -39.80
N GLU A 281 -10.21 6.15 -41.07
CA GLU A 281 -11.41 5.94 -41.89
C GLU A 281 -11.72 4.44 -42.07
N ALA A 282 -10.68 3.62 -42.26
CA ALA A 282 -10.81 2.18 -42.38
C ALA A 282 -11.21 1.50 -41.06
N LEU A 283 -10.54 1.84 -39.95
CA LEU A 283 -10.85 1.29 -38.63
C LEU A 283 -12.22 1.74 -38.12
N SER A 284 -12.65 2.98 -38.41
CA SER A 284 -13.97 3.45 -38.03
C SER A 284 -15.08 2.73 -38.81
N SER A 285 -14.84 2.40 -40.08
CA SER A 285 -15.78 1.59 -40.87
C SER A 285 -15.81 0.15 -40.37
N PHE A 286 -14.64 -0.42 -40.08
CA PHE A 286 -14.53 -1.75 -39.49
C PHE A 286 -15.22 -1.84 -38.13
N LYS A 287 -15.06 -0.82 -37.27
CA LYS A 287 -15.76 -0.70 -35.99
C LYS A 287 -17.27 -0.82 -36.14
N ALA A 288 -17.87 -0.03 -37.03
CA ALA A 288 -19.32 -0.03 -37.20
C ALA A 288 -19.85 -1.41 -37.57
N GLU A 289 -19.17 -2.13 -38.46
CA GLU A 289 -19.57 -3.47 -38.89
C GLU A 289 -19.29 -4.55 -37.84
N ALA A 290 -18.15 -4.49 -37.15
CA ALA A 290 -17.78 -5.42 -36.10
C ALA A 290 -18.74 -5.30 -34.90
N ASP A 291 -19.04 -4.07 -34.46
CA ASP A 291 -20.00 -3.80 -33.40
C ASP A 291 -21.42 -4.24 -33.80
N ALA A 292 -21.83 -4.00 -35.06
CA ALA A 292 -23.11 -4.48 -35.57
C ALA A 292 -23.20 -6.02 -35.54
N CYS A 293 -22.15 -6.71 -36.00
CA CYS A 293 -22.08 -8.17 -36.00
C CYS A 293 -22.18 -8.76 -34.59
N ILE A 294 -21.43 -8.20 -33.63
CA ILE A 294 -21.45 -8.66 -32.24
C ILE A 294 -22.79 -8.32 -31.56
N SER A 295 -23.35 -7.13 -31.82
CA SER A 295 -24.64 -6.74 -31.25
C SER A 295 -25.79 -7.64 -31.71
N GLN A 296 -25.76 -8.12 -32.96
CA GLN A 296 -26.75 -9.03 -33.50
C GLN A 296 -26.63 -10.44 -32.93
N ASN A 297 -25.41 -10.88 -32.59
CA ASN A 297 -25.19 -12.20 -31.99
C ASN A 297 -23.97 -12.23 -31.06
N ALA A 298 -24.17 -11.82 -29.80
CA ALA A 298 -23.13 -11.82 -28.78
C ALA A 298 -22.54 -13.22 -28.50
N ARG A 299 -23.27 -14.30 -28.84
CA ARG A 299 -22.77 -15.69 -28.68
C ARG A 299 -21.63 -16.01 -29.63
N ILE A 300 -21.36 -15.19 -30.65
CA ILE A 300 -20.19 -15.35 -31.53
C ILE A 300 -18.90 -15.37 -30.70
N LEU A 301 -18.81 -14.54 -29.65
CA LEU A 301 -17.62 -14.46 -28.79
C LEU A 301 -17.43 -15.68 -27.88
N THR A 302 -18.44 -16.56 -27.73
CA THR A 302 -18.29 -17.83 -27.00
C THR A 302 -17.55 -18.89 -27.80
N ASN A 303 -17.50 -18.75 -29.14
CA ASN A 303 -16.75 -19.63 -30.02
C ASN A 303 -15.66 -18.84 -30.72
N GLU A 304 -14.47 -18.81 -30.11
CA GLU A 304 -13.33 -18.04 -30.60
C GLU A 304 -12.94 -18.38 -32.05
N ALA A 305 -13.04 -19.66 -32.46
CA ALA A 305 -12.69 -20.07 -33.81
C ALA A 305 -13.65 -19.49 -34.86
N PHE A 306 -14.95 -19.47 -34.53
CA PHE A 306 -15.97 -18.85 -35.37
C PHE A 306 -15.81 -17.32 -35.39
N ALA A 307 -15.63 -16.68 -34.24
CA ALA A 307 -15.39 -15.24 -34.13
C ALA A 307 -14.15 -14.79 -34.93
N LYS A 308 -13.04 -15.51 -34.82
CA LYS A 308 -11.82 -15.24 -35.60
C LYS A 308 -12.07 -15.28 -37.11
N THR A 309 -12.89 -16.22 -37.57
CA THR A 309 -13.19 -16.37 -39.00
C THR A 309 -14.07 -15.21 -39.51
N GLU A 310 -15.10 -14.85 -38.74
CA GLU A 310 -15.97 -13.70 -39.07
C GLU A 310 -15.21 -12.37 -39.03
N MET A 311 -14.39 -12.14 -37.99
CA MET A 311 -13.57 -10.92 -37.91
C MET A 311 -12.55 -10.83 -39.04
N THR A 312 -11.95 -11.95 -39.45
CA THR A 312 -11.06 -11.99 -40.64
C THR A 312 -11.80 -11.56 -41.90
N ARG A 313 -13.03 -12.05 -42.11
CA ARG A 313 -13.87 -11.69 -43.26
C ARG A 313 -14.14 -10.19 -43.28
N LEU A 314 -14.55 -9.62 -42.14
CA LEU A 314 -14.81 -8.19 -41.99
C LEU A 314 -13.56 -7.33 -42.19
N ILE A 315 -12.40 -7.76 -41.68
CA ILE A 315 -11.12 -7.07 -41.90
C ILE A 315 -10.81 -6.99 -43.40
N ILE A 316 -10.94 -8.10 -44.14
CA ILE A 316 -10.69 -8.11 -45.58
C ILE A 316 -11.68 -7.21 -46.32
N GLU A 317 -12.97 -7.30 -45.98
CA GLU A 317 -14.02 -6.51 -46.62
C GLU A 317 -13.82 -5.00 -46.42
N GLN A 318 -13.56 -4.58 -45.18
CA GLN A 318 -13.44 -3.17 -44.86
C GLN A 318 -12.07 -2.62 -45.26
N LEU A 319 -10.97 -3.24 -44.83
CA LEU A 319 -9.64 -2.67 -45.04
C LEU A 319 -9.16 -2.87 -46.50
N LYS A 320 -9.32 -4.07 -47.08
CA LYS A 320 -8.81 -4.36 -48.44
C LYS A 320 -9.79 -3.95 -49.53
N ASN A 321 -11.06 -4.33 -49.43
CA ASN A 321 -11.99 -4.13 -50.54
C ASN A 321 -12.55 -2.71 -50.58
N LYS A 322 -12.98 -2.17 -49.43
CA LYS A 322 -13.61 -0.83 -49.36
C LYS A 322 -12.59 0.30 -49.27
N HIS A 323 -11.55 0.14 -48.44
CA HIS A 323 -10.55 1.20 -48.19
C HIS A 323 -9.24 1.00 -48.95
N HIS A 324 -9.12 -0.06 -49.75
CA HIS A 324 -7.97 -0.34 -50.62
C HIS A 324 -6.60 -0.29 -49.90
N LEU A 325 -6.57 -0.72 -48.65
CA LEU A 325 -5.33 -0.83 -47.87
C LEU A 325 -4.59 -2.12 -48.24
N PRO A 326 -3.25 -2.05 -48.42
CA PRO A 326 -2.47 -3.24 -48.72
C PRO A 326 -2.45 -4.17 -47.51
N LEU A 327 -3.01 -5.36 -47.68
CA LEU A 327 -3.09 -6.39 -46.65
C LEU A 327 -2.40 -7.66 -47.12
N THR A 328 -1.38 -8.08 -46.36
CA THR A 328 -0.78 -9.41 -46.47
C THR A 328 -1.54 -10.40 -45.59
N ALA A 329 -1.34 -11.70 -45.81
CA ALA A 329 -1.95 -12.75 -44.98
C ALA A 329 -1.51 -12.62 -43.51
N GLU A 330 -0.21 -12.36 -43.29
CA GLU A 330 0.38 -12.14 -41.96
C GLU A 330 -0.25 -10.92 -41.28
N ASN A 331 -0.44 -9.81 -42.00
CA ASN A 331 -1.04 -8.60 -41.43
C ASN A 331 -2.51 -8.78 -41.11
N THR A 332 -3.24 -9.53 -41.93
CA THR A 332 -4.64 -9.86 -41.67
C THR A 332 -4.77 -10.69 -40.39
N GLN A 333 -3.89 -11.69 -40.20
CA GLN A 333 -3.87 -12.49 -38.96
C GLN A 333 -3.47 -11.66 -37.74
N PHE A 334 -2.48 -10.77 -37.88
CA PHE A 334 -2.06 -9.88 -36.81
C PHE A 334 -3.18 -8.95 -36.35
N ILE A 335 -3.85 -8.27 -37.30
CA ILE A 335 -4.99 -7.39 -37.00
C ILE A 335 -6.12 -8.20 -36.33
N ASN A 336 -6.43 -9.39 -36.86
CA ASN A 336 -7.46 -10.24 -36.27
C ASN A 336 -7.13 -10.66 -34.83
N ASN A 337 -5.89 -11.05 -34.55
CA ASN A 337 -5.47 -11.41 -33.19
C ASN A 337 -5.59 -10.22 -32.22
N LEU A 338 -5.21 -9.01 -32.66
CA LEU A 338 -5.38 -7.80 -31.84
C LEU A 338 -6.85 -7.48 -31.57
N VAL A 339 -7.68 -7.49 -32.62
CA VAL A 339 -9.13 -7.24 -32.52
C VAL A 339 -9.77 -8.25 -31.56
N MET A 340 -9.46 -9.53 -31.73
CA MET A 340 -10.00 -10.60 -30.88
C MET A 340 -9.55 -10.46 -29.42
N LYS A 341 -8.30 -10.08 -29.16
CA LYS A 341 -7.81 -9.81 -27.79
C LYS A 341 -8.66 -8.72 -27.12
N GLU A 342 -8.94 -7.63 -27.84
CA GLU A 342 -9.71 -6.50 -27.32
C GLU A 342 -11.19 -6.87 -27.07
N TYR A 343 -11.84 -7.57 -28.00
CA TYR A 343 -13.24 -7.97 -27.85
C TYR A 343 -13.45 -9.08 -26.81
N LEU A 344 -12.52 -10.04 -26.70
CA LEU A 344 -12.59 -11.06 -25.66
C LEU A 344 -12.33 -10.48 -24.27
N ALA A 345 -11.38 -9.54 -24.14
CA ALA A 345 -11.15 -8.86 -22.88
C ALA A 345 -12.43 -8.15 -22.39
N GLU A 346 -13.09 -7.39 -23.26
CA GLU A 346 -14.37 -6.75 -22.96
C GLU A 346 -15.47 -7.76 -22.59
N PHE A 347 -15.58 -8.86 -23.35
CA PHE A 347 -16.56 -9.92 -23.08
C PHE A 347 -16.36 -10.60 -21.72
N HIS A 348 -15.11 -10.81 -21.31
CA HIS A 348 -14.75 -11.39 -20.02
C HIS A 348 -14.75 -10.36 -18.88
N GLY A 349 -15.11 -9.09 -19.15
CA GLY A 349 -15.11 -8.02 -18.16
C GLY A 349 -13.71 -7.62 -17.65
N HIS A 350 -12.66 -7.98 -18.38
CA HIS A 350 -11.28 -7.62 -18.07
C HIS A 350 -10.88 -6.46 -18.98
N GLN A 351 -10.34 -5.35 -18.44
CA GLN A 351 -9.60 -4.42 -19.29
C GLN A 351 -8.40 -5.18 -19.86
N ALA A 352 -8.26 -5.22 -21.19
CA ALA A 352 -7.14 -5.89 -21.83
C ALA A 352 -5.83 -5.32 -21.27
N ALA A 353 -5.07 -6.17 -20.58
CA ALA A 353 -3.73 -5.85 -20.09
C ALA A 353 -2.73 -5.62 -21.23
#